data_AF-K2RAL1-F1
#
_entry.id   AF-K2RAL1-F1
#
_cell.length_a   1.000
_cell.length_b   1.000
_cell.length_c   1.000
_cell.angle_alpha   90.00
_cell.angle_beta   90.00
_cell.angle_gamma   90.00
#
_symmetry.space_group_name_H-M   'P 1'
#
loop_
_entity.id
_entity.type
_entity.pdbx_description
1 polymer ?
#
loop_
_entity_poly.entity_id
_entity_poly.type
_entity_poly.pdbx_seq_one_letter_code
_entity_poly.pdbx_strand_id
1 'polypeptide(L)'
;MEVPGPAELLIRINATGICYSDIHLMSGDLGFRMSEIGCLVAGHEAAGVGANVKNWKFVDRTGVKPIRGTCGQCELCFQGKDNYRRAARASGLTDPGTFQQYITAPARYTNRISDGVSDYVAGPLMCGGLTAWCSWQGAGPQTSSRRHGGAEKKALALARGAEHFVDFATAGDISEVRGLSALPQSVQHLKEGRVTGHIVIDLNRP
;
A
#
# COMPACT_ATOMS: atom_id res chain seq x y z
N MET A 1 -17.76 -8.19 11.61
CA MET A 1 -17.36 -7.27 10.52
C MET A 1 -17.23 -5.89 11.14
N GLU A 2 -16.11 -5.19 10.90
CA GLU A 2 -15.95 -3.82 11.40
C GLU A 2 -17.02 -2.90 10.78
N VAL A 3 -17.60 -2.02 11.60
CA VAL A 3 -18.55 -1.01 11.13
C VAL A 3 -17.75 0.28 10.88
N PRO A 4 -17.74 0.83 9.66
CA PRO A 4 -16.97 2.03 9.36
C PRO A 4 -17.52 3.24 10.15
N GLY A 5 -16.62 4.03 10.74
CA GLY A 5 -16.97 5.33 11.30
C GLY A 5 -17.40 6.36 10.25
N PRO A 6 -17.89 7.55 10.66
CA PRO A 6 -18.43 8.56 9.75
C PRO A 6 -17.45 9.09 8.67
N ALA A 7 -16.14 9.00 8.93
CA ALA A 7 -15.08 9.40 8.02
C ALA A 7 -14.24 8.21 7.50
N GLU A 8 -14.71 6.99 7.72
CA GLU A 8 -14.06 5.77 7.29
C GLU A 8 -14.83 5.12 6.14
N LEU A 9 -14.07 4.60 5.20
CA LEU A 9 -14.59 3.73 4.15
C LEU A 9 -14.66 2.31 4.69
N LEU A 10 -15.73 1.59 4.34
CA LEU A 10 -15.68 0.14 4.28
C LEU A 10 -15.18 -0.24 2.90
N ILE A 11 -14.07 -0.96 2.83
CA ILE A 11 -13.39 -1.33 1.59
C ILE A 11 -13.49 -2.83 1.43
N ARG A 12 -14.09 -3.27 0.32
CA ARG A 12 -13.97 -4.64 -0.17
C ARG A 12 -12.65 -4.75 -0.92
N ILE A 13 -11.71 -5.51 -0.37
CA ILE A 13 -10.39 -5.68 -0.97
C ILE A 13 -10.50 -6.64 -2.15
N ASN A 14 -10.00 -6.22 -3.31
CA ASN A 14 -9.88 -7.06 -4.50
C ASN A 14 -8.50 -7.70 -4.57
N ALA A 15 -7.46 -6.93 -4.26
CA ALA A 15 -6.08 -7.41 -4.30
C ALA A 15 -5.25 -6.81 -3.16
N THR A 16 -4.29 -7.59 -2.64
CA THR A 16 -3.28 -7.11 -1.70
C THR A 16 -1.92 -7.69 -2.08
N GLY A 17 -0.89 -6.84 -2.09
CA GLY A 17 0.49 -7.30 -2.17
C GLY A 17 0.94 -7.94 -0.85
N ILE A 18 2.02 -8.71 -0.92
CA ILE A 18 2.78 -9.16 0.25
C ILE A 18 4.09 -8.38 0.29
N CYS A 19 4.23 -7.51 1.29
CA CYS A 19 5.47 -6.77 1.51
C CYS A 19 6.39 -7.54 2.46
N TYR A 20 7.71 -7.40 2.31
CA TYR A 20 8.66 -8.00 3.26
C TYR A 20 8.47 -7.49 4.69
N SER A 21 8.00 -6.27 4.89
CA SER A 21 7.66 -5.77 6.23
C SER A 21 6.52 -6.56 6.88
N ASP A 22 5.54 -7.08 6.12
CA ASP A 22 4.53 -7.99 6.68
C ASP A 22 5.18 -9.26 7.23
N ILE A 23 6.14 -9.80 6.49
CA ILE A 23 6.88 -11.00 6.83
C ILE A 23 7.67 -10.81 8.13
N HIS A 24 8.35 -9.67 8.26
CA HIS A 24 9.11 -9.28 9.44
C HIS A 24 8.20 -9.11 10.68
N LEU A 25 7.04 -8.47 10.51
CA LEU A 25 6.06 -8.28 11.58
C LEU A 25 5.42 -9.60 12.03
N MET A 26 5.17 -10.53 11.10
CA MET A 26 4.66 -11.87 11.41
C MET A 26 5.73 -12.77 12.05
N SER A 27 7.00 -12.66 11.64
CA SER A 27 8.09 -13.51 12.14
C SER A 27 8.58 -13.09 13.53
N GLY A 28 8.59 -11.78 13.79
CA GLY A 28 9.13 -11.17 15.00
C GLY A 28 10.63 -10.87 14.95
N ASP A 29 11.24 -10.89 13.76
CA ASP A 29 12.69 -10.66 13.60
C ASP A 29 13.11 -9.20 13.84
N LEU A 30 12.16 -8.28 13.98
CA LEU A 30 12.38 -6.89 14.41
C LEU A 30 12.33 -6.71 15.94
N GLY A 31 12.31 -7.79 16.70
CA GLY A 31 12.31 -7.79 18.17
C GLY A 31 10.94 -7.85 18.82
N PHE A 32 9.86 -7.85 18.03
CA PHE A 32 8.49 -8.11 18.49
C PHE A 32 7.65 -8.67 17.34
N ARG A 33 6.62 -9.47 17.65
CA ARG A 33 5.60 -9.90 16.68
C ARG A 33 4.39 -9.00 16.73
N MET A 34 3.75 -8.77 15.58
CA MET A 34 2.49 -8.03 15.52
C MET A 34 1.39 -8.62 16.42
N SER A 35 1.40 -9.95 16.61
CA SER A 35 0.45 -10.64 17.49
C SER A 35 0.69 -10.34 18.98
N GLU A 36 1.92 -10.04 19.39
CA GLU A 36 2.27 -9.67 20.77
C GLU A 36 1.68 -8.30 21.16
N ILE A 37 1.39 -7.45 20.17
CA ILE A 37 0.74 -6.15 20.34
C ILE A 37 -0.74 -6.16 19.91
N GLY A 38 -1.33 -7.35 19.76
CA GLY A 38 -2.78 -7.54 19.56
C GLY A 38 -3.27 -7.49 18.11
N CYS A 39 -2.40 -7.37 17.11
CA CYS A 39 -2.80 -7.44 15.71
C CYS A 39 -2.68 -8.86 15.14
N LEU A 40 -3.79 -9.39 14.64
CA LEU A 40 -3.89 -10.79 14.18
C LEU A 40 -3.96 -10.93 12.66
N VAL A 41 -4.09 -9.83 11.91
CA VAL A 41 -4.22 -9.82 10.45
C VAL A 41 -3.11 -8.94 9.89
N ALA A 42 -2.17 -9.52 9.15
CA ALA A 42 -1.08 -8.80 8.49
C ALA A 42 -1.55 -8.16 7.15
N GLY A 43 -0.64 -7.52 6.43
CA GLY A 43 -0.89 -6.91 5.13
C GLY A 43 -1.15 -5.41 5.25
N HIS A 44 -0.62 -4.63 4.32
CA HIS A 44 -0.79 -3.17 4.33
C HIS A 44 -0.72 -2.48 2.96
N GLU A 45 -0.86 -3.23 1.87
CA GLU A 45 -0.72 -2.73 0.51
C GLU A 45 -1.81 -3.30 -0.41
N ALA A 46 -3.01 -2.72 -0.32
CA ALA A 46 -4.19 -3.27 -0.98
C ALA A 46 -4.94 -2.28 -1.86
N ALA A 47 -5.71 -2.83 -2.78
CA ALA A 47 -6.62 -2.13 -3.67
C ALA A 47 -7.99 -2.83 -3.68
N GLY A 48 -9.04 -2.04 -3.77
CA GLY A 48 -10.41 -2.53 -3.72
C GLY A 48 -11.43 -1.43 -3.98
N VAL A 49 -12.66 -1.68 -3.56
CA VAL A 49 -13.78 -0.77 -3.77
C VAL A 49 -14.29 -0.26 -2.43
N GLY A 50 -14.35 1.07 -2.28
CA GLY A 50 -14.75 1.74 -1.06
C GLY A 50 -16.18 2.24 -1.07
N ALA A 51 -16.83 2.22 0.09
CA ALA A 51 -18.15 2.82 0.32
C ALA A 51 -18.20 3.53 1.69
N ASN A 52 -19.27 4.29 1.97
CA ASN A 52 -19.67 4.87 3.28
C ASN A 52 -19.41 6.37 3.53
N VAL A 53 -18.50 7.05 2.81
CA VAL A 53 -18.16 8.46 3.09
C VAL A 53 -18.77 9.41 2.05
N LYS A 54 -19.14 10.63 2.47
CA LYS A 54 -19.59 11.71 1.59
C LYS A 54 -18.60 11.90 0.42
N ASN A 55 -19.11 11.96 -0.80
CA ASN A 55 -18.36 12.04 -2.07
C ASN A 55 -17.66 10.75 -2.55
N TRP A 56 -17.86 9.61 -1.88
CA TRP A 56 -17.47 8.30 -2.39
C TRP A 56 -18.70 7.58 -2.94
N LYS A 57 -18.63 7.15 -4.20
CA LYS A 57 -19.60 6.21 -4.76
C LYS A 57 -19.20 4.80 -4.34
N PHE A 58 -20.17 3.91 -4.19
CA PHE A 58 -19.93 2.49 -3.88
C PHE A 58 -19.01 1.78 -4.89
N VAL A 59 -18.77 2.37 -6.06
CA VAL A 59 -17.92 1.81 -7.13
C VAL A 59 -16.54 2.47 -7.20
N ASP A 60 -16.27 3.48 -6.37
CA ASP A 60 -14.99 4.19 -6.41
C ASP A 60 -13.88 3.26 -5.91
N ARG A 61 -12.88 3.03 -6.78
CA ARG A 61 -11.72 2.22 -6.45
C ARG A 61 -10.76 2.98 -5.56
N THR A 62 -10.22 2.29 -4.56
CA THR A 62 -9.33 2.87 -3.57
C THR A 62 -8.25 1.92 -3.09
N GLY A 63 -7.10 2.50 -2.75
CA GLY A 63 -6.00 1.81 -2.13
C GLY A 63 -5.85 2.07 -0.64
N VAL A 64 -5.44 1.03 0.08
CA VAL A 64 -5.12 1.03 1.51
C VAL A 64 -3.61 1.12 1.68
N LYS A 65 -3.16 2.15 2.41
CA LYS A 65 -1.76 2.41 2.73
C LYS A 65 -1.34 1.78 4.07
N PRO A 66 -0.02 1.69 4.34
CA PRO A 66 0.48 1.32 5.66
C PRO A 66 -0.04 2.23 6.78
N ILE A 67 0.06 3.54 6.62
CA ILE A 67 -0.38 4.49 7.64
C ILE A 67 -1.89 4.71 7.52
N ARG A 68 -2.62 4.46 8.62
CA ARG A 68 -4.07 4.65 8.77
C ARG A 68 -4.44 5.84 9.63
N GLY A 69 -3.50 6.42 10.38
CA GLY A 69 -3.81 7.48 11.32
C GLY A 69 -2.59 8.09 11.99
N THR A 70 -2.65 9.40 12.23
CA THR A 70 -1.73 10.13 13.09
C THR A 70 -2.51 11.06 14.01
N CYS A 71 -1.81 11.76 14.92
CA CYS A 71 -2.45 12.69 15.85
C CYS A 71 -3.08 13.93 15.17
N GLY A 72 -2.70 14.24 13.93
CA GLY A 72 -3.25 15.36 13.14
C GLY A 72 -2.90 16.77 13.64
N GLN A 73 -2.17 16.91 14.74
CA GLN A 73 -1.99 18.18 15.45
C GLN A 73 -0.54 18.52 15.81
N CYS A 74 0.43 17.66 15.49
CA CYS A 74 1.85 17.93 15.74
C CYS A 74 2.55 18.48 14.50
N GLU A 75 3.77 18.99 14.68
CA GLU A 75 4.59 19.55 13.60
C GLU A 75 4.76 18.58 12.42
N LEU A 76 4.99 17.28 12.69
CA LEU A 76 5.11 16.28 11.62
C LEU A 76 3.81 16.14 10.81
N CYS A 77 2.65 16.19 11.47
CA CYS A 77 1.36 16.13 10.77
C CYS A 77 1.13 17.38 9.92
N PHE A 78 1.48 18.57 10.43
CA PHE A 78 1.36 19.81 9.66
C PHE A 78 2.32 19.87 8.46
N GLN A 79 3.47 19.20 8.55
CA GLN A 79 4.42 19.06 7.45
C GLN A 79 4.06 17.92 6.47
N GLY A 80 2.96 17.19 6.69
CA GLY A 80 2.60 16.02 5.88
C GLY A 80 3.54 14.82 6.05
N LYS A 81 4.33 14.80 7.12
CA LYS A 81 5.35 13.79 7.45
C LYS A 81 4.79 12.69 8.35
N ASP A 82 3.57 12.23 8.03
CA ASP A 82 2.84 11.25 8.84
C ASP A 82 3.61 9.94 9.04
N ASN A 83 4.38 9.51 8.03
CA ASN A 83 5.21 8.30 8.07
C ASN A 83 6.38 8.35 9.06
N TYR A 84 6.78 9.54 9.53
CA TYR A 84 7.85 9.70 10.52
C TYR A 84 7.33 9.63 11.97
N ARG A 85 6.01 9.51 12.16
CA ARG A 85 5.44 9.45 13.51
C ARG A 85 5.56 8.03 14.09
N ARG A 86 6.33 7.90 15.18
CA ARG A 86 6.48 6.65 15.94
C ARG A 86 5.18 6.02 16.45
N ALA A 87 4.19 6.84 16.79
CA ALA A 87 2.87 6.37 17.28
C ALA A 87 1.78 6.54 16.22
N ALA A 88 2.11 6.34 14.95
CA ALA A 88 1.12 6.28 13.88
C ALA A 88 0.33 4.97 13.99
N ARG A 89 -0.96 5.03 13.66
CA ARG A 89 -1.77 3.83 13.42
C ARG A 89 -1.41 3.25 12.07
N ALA A 90 -1.20 1.94 12.01
CA ALA A 90 -0.78 1.24 10.81
C ALA A 90 -1.49 -0.10 10.60
N SER A 91 -1.89 -0.34 9.35
CA SER A 91 -2.43 -1.62 8.85
C SER A 91 -1.42 -2.74 9.08
N GLY A 92 -1.86 -3.88 9.63
CA GLY A 92 -0.99 -5.03 9.86
C GLY A 92 -0.03 -4.88 11.04
N LEU A 93 -0.19 -3.82 11.85
CA LEU A 93 0.65 -3.56 13.02
C LEU A 93 -0.16 -3.17 14.26
N THR A 94 -0.71 -1.95 14.29
CA THR A 94 -1.56 -1.48 15.40
C THR A 94 -3.03 -1.75 15.14
N ASP A 95 -3.37 -2.05 13.89
CA ASP A 95 -4.71 -2.27 13.40
C ASP A 95 -4.74 -3.46 12.44
N PRO A 96 -5.89 -4.15 12.29
CA PRO A 96 -6.02 -5.23 11.33
C PRO A 96 -5.56 -4.82 9.92
N GLY A 97 -4.78 -5.68 9.29
CA GLY A 97 -4.19 -5.48 7.98
C GLY A 97 -5.09 -5.89 6.82
N THR A 98 -4.50 -6.05 5.65
CA THR A 98 -5.20 -6.25 4.37
C THR A 98 -5.30 -7.70 3.92
N PHE A 99 -4.77 -8.66 4.68
CA PHE A 99 -4.95 -10.10 4.41
C PHE A 99 -6.34 -10.61 4.82
N GLN A 100 -7.38 -9.87 4.43
CA GLN A 100 -8.79 -10.13 4.71
C GLN A 100 -9.67 -9.49 3.63
N GLN A 101 -10.88 -10.02 3.42
CA GLN A 101 -11.75 -9.57 2.32
C GLN A 101 -12.31 -8.15 2.49
N TYR A 102 -12.42 -7.67 3.72
CA TYR A 102 -12.96 -6.36 4.04
C TYR A 102 -12.11 -5.67 5.10
N ILE A 103 -11.93 -4.37 4.96
CA ILE A 103 -11.23 -3.55 5.94
C ILE A 103 -11.91 -2.18 6.04
N THR A 104 -11.92 -1.59 7.23
CA THR A 104 -12.23 -0.16 7.36
C THR A 104 -10.98 0.68 7.14
N ALA A 105 -11.09 1.89 6.61
CA ALA A 105 -9.96 2.82 6.59
C ALA A 105 -10.43 4.26 6.58
N PRO A 106 -9.81 5.18 7.35
CA PRO A 106 -10.12 6.60 7.25
C PRO A 106 -9.89 7.10 5.83
N ALA A 107 -10.89 7.73 5.22
CA ALA A 107 -10.85 8.11 3.81
C ALA A 107 -9.62 8.97 3.47
N ARG A 108 -9.17 9.83 4.40
CA ARG A 108 -7.96 10.66 4.26
C ARG A 108 -6.65 9.86 4.12
N TYR A 109 -6.63 8.62 4.59
CA TYR A 109 -5.49 7.69 4.50
C TYR A 109 -5.66 6.66 3.39
N THR A 110 -6.63 6.85 2.52
CA THR A 110 -6.81 6.07 1.29
C THR A 110 -6.43 6.92 0.08
N ASN A 111 -6.20 6.28 -1.06
CA ASN A 111 -6.02 6.98 -2.33
C ASN A 111 -7.04 6.46 -3.33
N ARG A 112 -7.60 7.33 -4.17
CA ARG A 112 -8.37 6.88 -5.32
C ARG A 112 -7.45 6.23 -6.34
N ILE A 113 -7.95 5.21 -7.02
CA ILE A 113 -7.23 4.51 -8.07
C ILE A 113 -7.86 4.89 -9.41
N SER A 114 -7.05 5.32 -10.36
CA SER A 114 -7.50 5.65 -11.72
C SER A 114 -7.94 4.40 -12.49
N ASP A 115 -8.92 4.54 -13.38
CA ASP A 115 -9.54 3.42 -14.09
C ASP A 115 -8.55 2.57 -14.91
N GLY A 116 -7.48 3.18 -15.44
CA GLY A 116 -6.44 2.50 -16.23
C GLY A 116 -5.45 1.65 -15.42
N VAL A 117 -5.52 1.68 -14.08
CA VAL A 117 -4.57 0.97 -13.22
C VAL A 117 -5.22 -0.31 -12.73
N SER A 118 -4.60 -1.48 -12.89
CA SER A 118 -5.10 -2.73 -12.30
C SER A 118 -5.02 -2.71 -10.77
N ASP A 119 -5.96 -3.36 -10.06
CA ASP A 119 -5.87 -3.54 -8.60
C ASP A 119 -4.62 -4.35 -8.19
N TYR A 120 -4.15 -5.29 -9.03
CA TYR A 120 -2.93 -6.05 -8.77
C TYR A 120 -1.68 -5.18 -8.79
N VAL A 121 -1.70 -4.10 -9.58
CA VAL A 121 -0.65 -3.10 -9.60
C VAL A 121 -0.86 -2.14 -8.43
N ALA A 122 -2.06 -1.59 -8.30
CA ALA A 122 -2.37 -0.54 -7.34
C ALA A 122 -2.11 -0.95 -5.88
N GLY A 123 -2.33 -2.21 -5.52
CA GLY A 123 -2.05 -2.73 -4.17
C GLY A 123 -0.60 -2.48 -3.73
N PRO A 124 0.39 -3.14 -4.36
CA PRO A 124 1.83 -2.92 -4.09
C PRO A 124 2.28 -1.45 -4.20
N LEU A 125 1.63 -0.63 -5.05
CA LEU A 125 1.92 0.81 -5.11
C LEU A 125 1.63 1.55 -3.81
N MET A 126 0.68 1.07 -3.00
CA MET A 126 0.33 1.73 -1.73
C MET A 126 1.44 1.66 -0.68
N CYS A 127 2.43 0.77 -0.83
CA CYS A 127 3.59 0.67 0.05
C CYS A 127 4.91 0.87 -0.70
N GLY A 128 5.39 -0.15 -1.43
CA GLY A 128 6.69 -0.11 -2.09
C GLY A 128 6.78 1.03 -3.11
N GLY A 129 5.70 1.22 -3.88
CA GLY A 129 5.58 2.34 -4.79
C GLY A 129 5.65 3.69 -4.07
N LEU A 130 4.75 3.94 -3.12
CA LEU A 130 4.72 5.19 -2.37
C LEU A 130 6.07 5.51 -1.70
N THR A 131 6.77 4.50 -1.19
CA THR A 131 8.11 4.63 -0.60
C THR A 131 9.13 5.11 -1.63
N ALA A 132 9.14 4.51 -2.82
CA ALA A 132 10.02 4.92 -3.91
C ALA A 132 9.73 6.36 -4.36
N TRP A 133 8.46 6.72 -4.51
CA TRP A 133 8.03 8.08 -4.85
C TRP A 133 8.50 9.12 -3.82
N CYS A 134 8.25 8.88 -2.53
CA CYS A 134 8.65 9.78 -1.46
C CYS A 134 10.18 9.92 -1.39
N SER A 135 10.92 8.83 -1.62
CA SER A 135 12.39 8.84 -1.67
C SER A 135 12.91 9.70 -2.83
N TRP A 136 12.31 9.56 -4.02
CA TRP A 136 12.66 10.37 -5.19
C TRP A 136 12.37 11.85 -4.99
N GLN A 137 11.19 12.19 -4.45
CA GLN A 137 10.82 13.57 -4.11
C GLN A 137 11.79 14.17 -3.08
N GLY A 138 12.17 13.40 -2.05
CA GLY A 138 13.07 13.86 -0.98
C GLY A 138 14.52 14.02 -1.39
N ALA A 139 15.03 13.19 -2.30
CA ALA A 139 16.40 13.30 -2.82
C ALA A 139 16.62 14.50 -3.75
N GLY A 140 15.53 15.10 -4.25
CA GLY A 140 15.55 16.04 -5.37
C GLY A 140 15.85 15.31 -6.69
N PRO A 141 15.11 15.57 -7.79
CA PRO A 141 15.34 14.88 -9.05
C PRO A 141 16.73 15.19 -9.60
N GLN A 142 17.70 14.29 -9.39
CA GLN A 142 19.06 14.45 -9.89
C GLN A 142 19.09 14.28 -11.42
N THR A 143 19.58 15.30 -12.12
CA THR A 143 19.67 15.34 -13.60
C THR A 143 20.99 14.86 -14.16
N SER A 144 21.57 13.80 -13.61
CA SER A 144 22.78 13.21 -14.18
C SER A 144 22.51 11.82 -14.75
N SER A 145 21.63 11.74 -15.75
CA SER A 145 21.53 10.55 -16.59
C SER A 145 22.60 10.60 -17.70
N ARG A 146 23.84 10.22 -17.38
CA ARG A 146 24.75 9.70 -18.42
C ARG A 146 24.33 8.26 -18.67
N ARG A 147 23.29 8.11 -19.49
CA ARG A 147 22.76 6.94 -20.21
C ARG A 147 21.24 6.97 -20.13
N HIS A 148 20.62 7.19 -21.29
CA HIS A 148 19.18 7.27 -21.58
C HIS A 148 18.56 8.64 -21.28
N GLY A 149 18.08 9.30 -22.34
CA GLY A 149 17.62 10.69 -22.39
C GLY A 149 16.73 11.12 -21.23
N GLY A 150 17.26 12.00 -20.38
CA GLY A 150 16.64 12.44 -19.13
C GLY A 150 15.88 13.77 -19.20
N ALA A 151 16.08 14.60 -20.24
CA ALA A 151 15.45 15.93 -20.28
C ALA A 151 13.93 15.86 -20.58
N GLU A 152 13.50 15.00 -21.50
CA GLU A 152 12.09 14.84 -21.86
C GLU A 152 11.30 14.08 -20.78
N LYS A 153 11.93 13.07 -20.16
CA LYS A 153 11.35 12.30 -19.04
C LYS A 153 11.14 13.15 -17.78
N LYS A 154 12.05 14.12 -17.55
CA LYS A 154 11.99 15.07 -16.44
C LYS A 154 10.84 16.08 -16.59
N ALA A 155 10.61 16.59 -17.80
CA ALA A 155 9.50 17.50 -18.08
C ALA A 155 8.13 16.79 -17.98
N LEU A 156 8.06 15.52 -18.38
CA LEU A 156 6.83 14.72 -18.34
C LEU A 156 6.42 14.32 -16.90
N ALA A 157 7.38 13.94 -16.06
CA ALA A 157 7.14 13.59 -14.65
C ALA A 157 6.72 14.80 -13.80
N LEU A 158 7.28 16.00 -14.09
CA LEU A 158 6.91 17.24 -13.40
C LEU A 158 5.56 17.82 -13.87
N ALA A 159 5.15 17.56 -15.11
CA ALA A 159 3.94 18.15 -15.68
C ALA A 159 2.65 17.34 -15.46
N ARG A 160 2.69 16.08 -15.02
CA ARG A 160 1.55 15.14 -15.17
C ARG A 160 1.12 14.32 -13.92
N GLY A 161 1.59 14.63 -12.71
CA GLY A 161 1.02 14.10 -11.46
C GLY A 161 1.22 12.59 -11.21
N ALA A 162 0.59 12.07 -10.14
CA ALA A 162 0.74 10.70 -9.60
C ALA A 162 0.39 9.57 -10.59
N GLU A 163 -0.18 9.92 -11.74
CA GLU A 163 -0.73 9.03 -12.75
C GLU A 163 0.37 8.27 -13.53
N HIS A 164 1.55 8.88 -13.72
CA HIS A 164 2.71 8.22 -14.35
C HIS A 164 3.72 7.62 -13.35
N PHE A 165 3.53 7.82 -12.04
CA PHE A 165 4.24 7.00 -11.05
C PHE A 165 3.78 5.54 -11.16
N VAL A 166 2.52 5.33 -11.52
CA VAL A 166 2.00 4.02 -11.88
C VAL A 166 2.83 3.40 -13.00
N ASP A 167 3.16 4.14 -14.07
CA ASP A 167 4.03 3.63 -15.16
C ASP A 167 5.49 3.36 -14.72
N PHE A 168 6.01 4.13 -13.75
CA PHE A 168 7.34 3.91 -13.18
C PHE A 168 7.38 2.70 -12.23
N ALA A 169 6.28 2.43 -11.53
CA ALA A 169 6.19 1.38 -10.52
C ALA A 169 5.48 0.11 -11.00
N THR A 170 4.81 0.15 -12.17
CA THR A 170 4.48 -1.04 -12.98
C THR A 170 5.71 -1.68 -13.61
N ALA A 171 6.86 -0.99 -13.63
CA ALA A 171 8.14 -1.58 -14.02
C ALA A 171 8.71 -2.57 -13.00
N GLY A 172 8.09 -2.71 -11.82
CA GLY A 172 8.31 -3.85 -10.92
C GLY A 172 7.29 -4.93 -11.22
N ASP A 173 7.62 -5.86 -12.13
CA ASP A 173 6.74 -6.94 -12.56
C ASP A 173 6.06 -7.62 -11.36
N ILE A 174 4.72 -7.63 -11.37
CA ILE A 174 3.95 -8.53 -10.51
C ILE A 174 4.35 -9.95 -10.93
N SER A 175 5.18 -10.59 -10.12
CA SER A 175 5.76 -11.89 -10.45
C SER A 175 4.67 -12.96 -10.45
N GLU A 176 3.77 -12.90 -9.48
CA GLU A 176 2.70 -13.88 -9.33
C GLU A 176 1.42 -13.25 -8.78
N VAL A 177 0.27 -13.68 -9.30
CA VAL A 177 -1.06 -13.42 -8.72
C VAL A 177 -1.65 -14.74 -8.25
N ARG A 178 -2.02 -14.83 -6.98
CA ARG A 178 -2.49 -16.06 -6.34
C ARG A 178 -3.79 -15.82 -5.56
N GLY A 179 -4.56 -16.88 -5.28
CA GLY A 179 -5.79 -16.78 -4.48
C GLY A 179 -5.52 -16.68 -2.98
N LEU A 180 -6.55 -16.36 -2.19
CA LEU A 180 -6.44 -16.18 -0.74
C LEU A 180 -5.94 -17.45 -0.03
N SER A 181 -6.38 -18.63 -0.45
CA SER A 181 -5.92 -19.92 0.09
C SER A 181 -4.41 -20.14 -0.06
N ALA A 182 -3.78 -19.53 -1.06
CA ALA A 182 -2.35 -19.63 -1.30
C ALA A 182 -1.52 -18.60 -0.52
N LEU A 183 -2.14 -17.72 0.27
CA LEU A 183 -1.43 -16.69 1.06
C LEU A 183 -0.32 -17.30 1.97
N PRO A 184 -0.56 -18.35 2.77
CA PRO A 184 0.50 -18.91 3.63
C PRO A 184 1.69 -19.44 2.83
N GLN A 185 1.43 -20.13 1.73
CA GLN A 185 2.48 -20.63 0.84
C GLN A 185 3.24 -19.49 0.17
N SER A 186 2.55 -18.42 -0.21
CA SER A 186 3.15 -17.24 -0.86
C SER A 186 4.12 -16.51 0.08
N VAL A 187 3.73 -16.34 1.35
CA VAL A 187 4.63 -15.81 2.40
C VAL A 187 5.88 -16.68 2.52
N GLN A 188 5.72 -18.01 2.53
CA GLN A 188 6.86 -18.92 2.63
C GLN A 188 7.79 -18.86 1.41
N HIS A 189 7.23 -18.73 0.21
CA HIS A 189 8.01 -18.58 -1.02
C HIS A 189 8.87 -17.31 -1.00
N LEU A 190 8.32 -16.19 -0.53
CA LEU A 190 9.07 -14.94 -0.37
C LEU A 190 10.16 -15.07 0.70
N LYS A 191 9.83 -15.66 1.87
CA LYS A 191 10.81 -15.90 2.94
C LYS A 191 12.03 -16.70 2.48
N GLU A 192 11.81 -17.69 1.62
CA GLU A 192 12.87 -18.56 1.10
C GLU A 192 13.53 -18.03 -0.18
N GLY A 193 13.14 -16.85 -0.66
CA GLY A 193 13.67 -16.27 -1.90
C GLY A 193 13.31 -17.06 -3.16
N ARG A 194 12.27 -17.90 -3.12
CA ARG A 194 11.79 -18.71 -4.27
C ARG A 194 11.11 -17.86 -5.34
N VAL A 195 10.68 -16.65 -5.00
CA VAL A 195 10.07 -15.69 -5.92
C VAL A 195 10.83 -14.37 -5.79
N THR A 196 11.31 -13.86 -6.92
CA THR A 196 11.87 -12.50 -7.00
C THR A 196 10.78 -11.55 -7.49
N GLY A 197 10.58 -10.42 -6.80
CA GLY A 197 9.55 -9.42 -7.13
C GLY A 197 8.32 -9.51 -6.22
N HIS A 198 7.15 -9.12 -6.74
CA HIS A 198 5.92 -9.00 -5.95
C HIS A 198 4.99 -10.19 -6.15
N ILE A 199 4.53 -10.80 -5.04
CA ILE A 199 3.35 -11.67 -5.05
C ILE A 199 2.14 -10.84 -4.63
N VAL A 200 1.07 -10.95 -5.41
CA VAL A 200 -0.23 -10.34 -5.11
C VAL A 200 -1.25 -11.44 -4.84
N ILE A 201 -2.02 -11.25 -3.79
CA ILE A 201 -3.17 -12.08 -3.48
C ILE A 201 -4.42 -11.42 -4.07
N ASP A 202 -5.13 -12.13 -4.94
CA ASP A 202 -6.46 -11.80 -5.45
C ASP A 202 -7.51 -12.41 -4.51
N LEU A 203 -8.21 -11.56 -3.77
CA LEU A 203 -9.20 -11.99 -2.78
C LEU A 203 -10.55 -12.37 -3.41
N ASN A 204 -10.70 -12.20 -4.73
CA ASN A 204 -11.83 -12.73 -5.48
C ASN A 204 -11.61 -14.17 -5.93
N ARG A 205 -10.38 -14.70 -5.77
CA ARG A 205 -10.05 -16.10 -6.02
C ARG A 205 -9.95 -16.87 -4.71
N PRO A 206 -10.50 -18.09 -4.65
CA PRO A 206 -10.38 -18.94 -3.48
C PRO A 206 -8.91 -19.26 -3.16
#